data_AF-A0A815WJ66-F1
#
_entry.id   AF-A0A815WJ66-F1
#
_cell.length_a   1.000
_cell.length_b   1.000
_cell.length_c   1.000
_cell.angle_alpha   90.00
_cell.angle_beta   90.00
_cell.angle_gamma   90.00
#
_symmetry.space_group_name_H-M   'P 1'
#
loop_
_entity.id
_entity.type
_entity.pdbx_description
1 polymer ?
#
loop_
_entity_poly.entity_id
_entity_poly.type
_entity_poly.pdbx_seq_one_letter_code
_entity_poly.pdbx_strand_id
1 'polypeptide(L)'
;MPRNKISDNIEGIIEYLLTKKYSYSVIQEELSEMNLNVSRSTISRIANQVGKQRQAGLLNSQKPKYYRRRHVATPAVVRRITSYINKENPPTISLMAARCHIDVGTTFRIIRDVIHAKCRKKRPVHRLYPAVIEKRRSRAWRMYRRLCNGRYKNYVTTDEAWFYLDSSQGVRDIYYVRSNEIPEEFKKIERNDLHPVAV
;
A
#
# COMPACT_ATOMS: atom_id res chain seq x y z
N MET A 1 -25.06 -14.06 5.53
CA MET A 1 -25.70 -12.76 5.25
C MET A 1 -25.24 -11.73 6.27
N PRO A 2 -24.83 -10.51 5.86
CA PRO A 2 -24.61 -9.41 6.80
C PRO A 2 -25.95 -9.13 7.50
N ARG A 3 -25.94 -9.09 8.84
CA ARG A 3 -27.16 -8.83 9.62
C ARG A 3 -27.46 -7.33 9.61
N ASN A 4 -28.73 -6.99 9.52
CA ASN A 4 -29.19 -5.61 9.62
C ASN A 4 -28.75 -5.02 10.97
N LYS A 5 -28.12 -3.84 10.91
CA LYS A 5 -27.74 -3.08 12.09
C LYS A 5 -29.03 -2.70 12.84
N ILE A 6 -29.06 -2.91 14.14
CA ILE A 6 -30.15 -2.44 15.01
C ILE A 6 -30.08 -0.91 15.05
N SER A 7 -31.24 -0.24 15.12
CA SER A 7 -31.25 1.21 15.24
C SER A 7 -30.67 1.64 16.58
N ASP A 8 -29.88 2.73 16.56
CA ASP A 8 -29.16 3.21 17.74
C ASP A 8 -30.12 3.56 18.90
N ASN A 9 -31.36 3.95 18.59
CA ASN A 9 -32.42 4.21 19.58
C ASN A 9 -32.82 2.95 20.37
N ILE A 10 -32.94 1.79 19.70
CA ILE A 10 -33.30 0.52 20.36
C ILE A 10 -32.13 0.04 21.22
N GLU A 11 -30.89 0.23 20.75
CA GLU A 11 -29.69 -0.09 21.52
C GLU A 11 -29.62 0.74 22.81
N GLY A 12 -29.90 2.04 22.75
CA GLY A 12 -29.93 2.92 23.93
C GLY A 12 -30.99 2.55 24.97
N ILE A 13 -32.20 2.16 24.55
CA ILE A 13 -33.25 1.70 25.48
C ILE A 13 -32.81 0.41 26.19
N ILE A 14 -32.27 -0.55 25.44
CA ILE A 14 -31.78 -1.82 26.00
C ILE A 14 -30.64 -1.56 27.00
N GLU A 15 -29.71 -0.66 26.70
CA GLU A 15 -28.63 -0.27 27.61
C GLU A 15 -29.14 0.35 28.91
N TYR A 16 -30.16 1.21 28.84
CA TYR A 16 -30.80 1.80 30.00
C TYR A 16 -31.45 0.73 30.90
N LEU A 17 -32.20 -0.21 30.31
CA LEU A 17 -32.87 -1.28 31.06
C LEU A 17 -31.88 -2.29 31.67
N LEU A 18 -30.77 -2.56 30.98
CA LEU A 18 -29.66 -3.35 31.52
C LEU A 18 -28.98 -2.64 32.70
N THR A 19 -28.90 -1.31 32.68
CA THR A 19 -28.34 -0.51 33.78
C THR A 19 -29.22 -0.57 35.03
N LYS A 20 -30.55 -0.64 34.84
CA LYS A 20 -31.54 -0.92 35.90
C LYS A 20 -31.53 -2.37 36.42
N LYS A 21 -30.68 -3.24 35.86
CA LYS A 21 -30.56 -4.66 36.21
C LYS A 21 -31.84 -5.50 36.00
N TYR A 22 -32.67 -5.14 35.03
CA TYR A 22 -33.80 -5.99 34.64
C TYR A 22 -33.34 -7.31 34.01
N SER A 23 -34.16 -8.36 34.17
CA SER A 23 -33.93 -9.64 33.52
C SER A 23 -34.23 -9.56 32.01
N TYR A 24 -33.63 -10.43 31.20
CA TYR A 24 -33.82 -10.40 29.75
C TYR A 24 -35.27 -10.64 29.31
N SER A 25 -36.05 -11.35 30.14
CA SER A 25 -37.49 -11.56 29.89
C SER A 25 -38.27 -10.26 30.09
N VAL A 26 -38.01 -9.54 31.18
CA VAL A 26 -38.67 -8.26 31.50
C VAL A 26 -38.31 -7.19 30.47
N ILE A 27 -37.06 -7.14 30.03
CA ILE A 27 -36.62 -6.22 28.97
C ILE A 27 -37.37 -6.51 27.66
N GLN A 28 -37.61 -7.78 27.34
CA GLN A 28 -38.34 -8.15 26.14
C GLN A 28 -39.82 -7.78 26.23
N GLU A 29 -40.42 -7.94 27.41
CA GLU A 29 -41.81 -7.53 27.68
C GLU A 29 -41.96 -6.00 27.56
N GLU A 30 -41.12 -5.20 28.21
CA GLU A 30 -41.17 -3.73 28.09
C GLU A 30 -40.95 -3.23 26.65
N LEU A 31 -40.04 -3.87 25.90
CA LEU A 31 -39.85 -3.54 24.49
C LEU A 31 -41.07 -3.91 23.65
N SER A 32 -41.75 -5.01 23.97
CA SER A 32 -42.99 -5.40 23.29
C SER A 32 -44.14 -4.42 23.56
N GLU A 33 -44.24 -3.89 24.78
CA GLU A 33 -45.20 -2.82 25.14
C GLU A 33 -44.95 -1.53 24.34
N MET A 34 -43.68 -1.24 24.04
CA MET A 34 -43.27 -0.12 23.17
C MET A 34 -43.38 -0.42 21.67
N ASN A 35 -43.99 -1.55 21.28
CA ASN A 35 -44.08 -2.04 19.89
C ASN A 35 -42.71 -2.33 19.21
N LEU A 36 -41.68 -2.65 20.00
CA LEU A 36 -40.34 -2.99 19.53
C LEU A 36 -40.11 -4.50 19.69
N ASN A 37 -40.21 -5.24 18.59
CA ASN A 37 -39.98 -6.70 18.61
C ASN A 37 -38.47 -7.03 18.57
N VAL A 38 -37.90 -7.34 19.72
CA VAL A 38 -36.48 -7.70 19.86
C VAL A 38 -36.33 -9.08 20.48
N SER A 39 -35.56 -9.96 19.82
CA SER A 39 -35.28 -11.30 20.37
C SER A 39 -34.36 -11.25 21.60
N ARG A 40 -34.53 -12.20 22.54
CA ARG A 40 -33.60 -12.38 23.69
C ARG A 40 -32.15 -12.54 23.26
N SER A 41 -31.89 -13.18 22.11
CA SER A 41 -30.55 -13.35 21.57
C SER A 41 -29.88 -12.02 21.21
N THR A 42 -30.69 -11.02 20.86
CA THR A 42 -30.24 -9.66 20.55
C THR A 42 -29.91 -8.90 21.83
N ILE A 43 -30.77 -8.97 22.85
CA ILE A 43 -30.55 -8.38 24.18
C ILE A 43 -29.26 -8.92 24.80
N SER A 44 -29.09 -10.26 24.79
CA SER A 44 -27.88 -10.91 25.28
C SER A 44 -26.62 -10.46 24.53
N ARG A 45 -26.72 -10.24 23.21
CA ARG A 45 -25.58 -9.75 22.41
C ARG A 45 -25.20 -8.32 22.78
N ILE A 46 -26.18 -7.44 22.95
CA ILE A 46 -25.95 -6.04 23.36
C ILE A 46 -25.34 -6.03 24.76
N ALA A 47 -25.89 -6.79 25.72
CA ALA A 47 -25.31 -6.91 27.06
C ALA A 47 -23.85 -7.38 27.04
N ASN A 48 -23.55 -8.40 26.22
CA ASN A 48 -22.18 -8.90 26.03
C ASN A 48 -21.27 -7.87 25.34
N GLN A 49 -21.80 -7.06 24.42
CA GLN A 49 -21.06 -6.00 23.75
C GLN A 49 -20.72 -4.86 24.72
N VAL A 50 -21.68 -4.42 25.54
CA VAL A 50 -21.48 -3.44 26.62
C VAL A 50 -20.44 -3.95 27.61
N GLY A 51 -20.52 -5.22 28.02
CA GLY A 51 -19.52 -5.85 28.90
C GLY A 51 -18.11 -5.86 28.30
N LYS A 52 -17.98 -6.22 27.03
CA LYS A 52 -16.70 -6.19 26.29
C LYS A 52 -16.14 -4.78 26.13
N GLN A 53 -17.00 -3.77 25.94
CA GLN A 53 -16.59 -2.37 25.86
C GLN A 53 -16.09 -1.85 27.22
N ARG A 54 -16.79 -2.19 28.32
CA ARG A 54 -16.35 -1.85 29.68
C ARG A 54 -15.00 -2.48 30.02
N GLN A 55 -14.80 -3.75 29.70
CA GLN A 55 -13.50 -4.42 29.87
C GLN A 55 -12.39 -3.81 29.01
N ALA A 56 -12.68 -3.46 27.75
CA ALA A 56 -11.70 -2.81 26.86
C ALA A 56 -11.30 -1.40 27.36
N GLY A 57 -12.26 -0.64 27.90
CA GLY A 57 -12.02 0.67 28.53
C GLY A 57 -11.19 0.58 29.81
N LEU A 58 -11.44 -0.44 30.64
CA LEU A 58 -10.66 -0.71 31.86
C LEU A 58 -9.21 -1.14 31.56
N LEU A 59 -8.99 -1.86 30.46
CA LEU A 59 -7.68 -2.37 30.07
C LEU A 59 -6.89 -1.44 29.14
N ASN A 60 -7.34 -0.19 28.89
CA ASN A 60 -6.79 0.71 27.85
C ASN A 60 -6.54 0.00 26.50
N SER A 61 -7.34 -1.02 26.22
CA SER A 61 -7.09 -1.96 25.14
C SER A 61 -7.93 -1.54 23.94
N GLN A 62 -7.27 -1.26 22.81
CA GLN A 62 -7.99 -1.01 21.56
C GLN A 62 -8.93 -2.18 21.27
N LYS A 63 -10.16 -1.88 20.80
CA LYS A 63 -11.13 -2.90 20.36
C LYS A 63 -10.42 -3.94 19.48
N PRO A 64 -10.63 -5.25 19.70
CA PRO A 64 -9.95 -6.28 18.90
C PRO A 64 -10.29 -6.07 17.43
N LYS A 65 -9.30 -5.67 16.63
CA LYS A 65 -9.46 -5.55 15.17
C LYS A 65 -9.60 -6.96 14.61
N TYR A 66 -10.75 -7.25 14.00
CA TYR A 66 -10.94 -8.49 13.26
C TYR A 66 -10.03 -8.48 12.01
N TYR A 67 -8.87 -9.11 12.12
CA TYR A 67 -7.99 -9.32 10.98
C TYR A 67 -8.60 -10.39 10.07
N ARG A 68 -9.26 -9.97 8.99
CA ARG A 68 -9.53 -10.89 7.88
C ARG A 68 -8.19 -11.36 7.32
N ARG A 69 -7.95 -12.67 7.29
CA ARG A 69 -6.79 -13.25 6.61
C ARG A 69 -6.81 -12.79 5.15
N ARG A 70 -5.69 -12.22 4.68
CA ARG A 70 -5.53 -11.85 3.26
C ARG A 70 -5.39 -13.13 2.46
N HIS A 71 -6.47 -13.58 1.84
CA HIS A 71 -6.53 -14.87 1.12
C HIS A 71 -5.48 -15.02 0.00
N VAL A 72 -4.99 -13.90 -0.56
CA VAL A 72 -4.14 -13.90 -1.77
C VAL A 72 -2.64 -13.89 -1.46
N ALA A 73 -2.23 -13.44 -0.27
CA ALA A 73 -0.81 -13.35 0.11
C ALA A 73 -0.39 -14.56 0.95
N THR A 74 -0.53 -15.77 0.39
CA THR A 74 -0.11 -16.99 1.08
C THR A 74 1.41 -17.03 1.25
N PRO A 75 1.95 -17.71 2.28
CA PRO A 75 3.40 -17.83 2.48
C PRO A 75 4.13 -18.43 1.28
N ALA A 76 3.49 -19.34 0.53
CA ALA A 76 4.05 -19.92 -0.69
C ALA A 76 4.22 -18.87 -1.79
N VAL A 77 3.20 -18.03 -2.02
CA VAL A 77 3.25 -16.91 -2.97
C VAL A 77 4.35 -15.93 -2.58
N VAL A 78 4.41 -15.53 -1.30
CA VAL A 78 5.41 -14.59 -0.80
C VAL A 78 6.82 -15.14 -1.02
N ARG A 79 7.05 -16.45 -0.80
CA ARG A 79 8.33 -17.10 -1.07
C ARG A 79 8.71 -17.06 -2.56
N ARG A 80 7.77 -17.33 -3.47
CA ARG A 80 8.04 -17.24 -4.93
C ARG A 80 8.37 -15.82 -5.36
N ILE A 81 7.60 -14.83 -4.92
CA ILE A 81 7.86 -13.43 -5.24
C ILE A 81 9.23 -13.03 -4.69
N THR A 82 9.55 -13.41 -3.45
CA THR A 82 10.88 -13.18 -2.85
C THR A 82 12.01 -13.78 -3.69
N SER A 83 11.83 -15.00 -4.20
CA SER A 83 12.81 -15.64 -5.10
C SER A 83 13.03 -14.84 -6.39
N TYR A 84 11.97 -14.30 -7.00
CA TYR A 84 12.09 -13.48 -8.21
C TYR A 84 12.79 -12.14 -7.94
N ILE A 85 12.49 -11.49 -6.81
CA ILE A 85 13.06 -10.21 -6.37
C ILE A 85 14.57 -10.32 -6.17
N ASN A 86 15.03 -11.44 -5.60
CA ASN A 86 16.43 -11.66 -5.28
C ASN A 86 17.30 -11.98 -6.51
N LYS A 87 16.72 -12.09 -7.70
CA LYS A 87 17.50 -12.28 -8.94
C LYS A 87 18.15 -10.96 -9.34
N GLU A 88 19.34 -11.05 -9.95
CA GLU A 88 20.11 -9.88 -10.40
C GLU A 88 19.32 -8.98 -11.36
N ASN A 89 18.50 -9.57 -12.23
CA ASN A 89 17.58 -8.88 -13.13
C ASN A 89 16.16 -9.42 -12.88
N PRO A 90 15.40 -8.84 -11.95
CA PRO A 90 14.11 -9.37 -11.56
C PRO A 90 13.08 -9.18 -12.70
N PRO A 91 12.17 -10.16 -12.90
CA PRO A 91 11.10 -10.04 -13.89
C PRO A 91 10.17 -8.86 -13.58
N THR A 92 9.39 -8.46 -14.58
CA THR A 92 8.41 -7.37 -14.41
C THR A 92 7.35 -7.74 -13.38
N ILE A 93 6.79 -6.76 -12.68
CA ILE A 93 5.71 -7.02 -11.70
C ILE A 93 4.53 -7.73 -12.38
N SER A 94 4.20 -7.35 -13.62
CA SER A 94 3.17 -8.00 -14.42
C SER A 94 3.51 -9.47 -14.72
N LEU A 95 4.77 -9.75 -15.09
CA LEU A 95 5.23 -11.12 -15.34
C LEU A 95 5.28 -11.96 -14.06
N MET A 96 5.70 -11.37 -12.93
CA MET A 96 5.65 -12.01 -11.62
C MET A 96 4.22 -12.35 -11.23
N ALA A 97 3.29 -11.41 -11.43
CA ALA A 97 1.87 -11.54 -11.16
C ALA A 97 1.25 -12.66 -12.01
N ALA A 98 1.53 -12.68 -13.33
CA ALA A 98 1.10 -13.73 -14.24
C ALA A 98 1.63 -15.11 -13.83
N ARG A 99 2.94 -15.23 -13.55
CA ARG A 99 3.55 -16.48 -13.05
C ARG A 99 3.02 -16.90 -11.69
N CYS A 100 2.54 -15.93 -10.90
CA CYS A 100 1.98 -16.20 -9.60
C CYS A 100 0.47 -16.46 -9.58
N HIS A 101 -0.22 -16.25 -10.70
CA HIS A 101 -1.69 -16.25 -10.83
C HIS A 101 -2.36 -15.27 -9.88
N ILE A 102 -1.80 -14.06 -9.79
CA ILE A 102 -2.27 -13.01 -8.89
C ILE A 102 -2.34 -11.69 -9.65
N ASP A 103 -3.17 -10.78 -9.18
CA ASP A 103 -3.23 -9.42 -9.69
C ASP A 103 -1.91 -8.63 -9.48
N VAL A 104 -1.63 -7.70 -10.41
CA VAL A 104 -0.43 -6.85 -10.41
C VAL A 104 -0.38 -5.96 -9.16
N GLY A 105 -1.51 -5.35 -8.78
CA GLY A 105 -1.61 -4.51 -7.59
C GLY A 105 -1.39 -5.30 -6.30
N THR A 106 -1.86 -6.55 -6.26
CA THR A 106 -1.61 -7.45 -5.13
C THR A 106 -0.13 -7.85 -5.04
N THR A 107 0.51 -8.14 -6.17
CA THR A 107 1.96 -8.40 -6.23
C THR A 107 2.75 -7.21 -5.72
N PHE A 108 2.42 -5.99 -6.16
CA PHE A 108 3.04 -4.75 -5.67
C PHE A 108 2.86 -4.56 -4.15
N ARG A 109 1.65 -4.81 -3.63
CA ARG A 109 1.38 -4.76 -2.19
C ARG A 109 2.18 -5.78 -1.40
N ILE A 110 2.37 -7.00 -1.92
CA ILE A 110 3.22 -8.00 -1.27
C ILE A 110 4.66 -7.50 -1.19
N ILE A 111 5.19 -6.96 -2.29
CA ILE A 111 6.56 -6.41 -2.34
C ILE A 111 6.73 -5.28 -1.31
N ARG A 112 5.79 -4.34 -1.25
CA ARG A 112 5.89 -3.14 -0.41
C ARG A 112 5.54 -3.39 1.06
N ASP A 113 4.42 -4.06 1.33
CA ASP A 113 3.83 -4.16 2.67
C ASP A 113 4.27 -5.42 3.42
N VAL A 114 4.70 -6.48 2.72
CA VAL A 114 5.06 -7.77 3.34
C VAL A 114 6.56 -8.03 3.26
N ILE A 115 7.16 -7.86 2.09
CA ILE A 115 8.60 -8.08 1.87
C ILE A 115 9.41 -6.82 2.23
N HIS A 116 8.75 -5.66 2.29
CA HIS A 116 9.37 -4.35 2.57
C HIS A 116 10.51 -3.99 1.59
N ALA A 117 10.36 -4.39 0.33
CA ALA A 117 11.34 -4.10 -0.70
C ALA A 117 10.95 -2.88 -1.55
N LYS A 118 11.94 -2.09 -1.95
CA LYS A 118 11.79 -0.95 -2.87
C LYS A 118 12.51 -1.25 -4.18
N CYS A 119 11.85 -1.00 -5.30
CA CYS A 119 12.45 -1.07 -6.63
C CYS A 119 13.40 0.13 -6.82
N ARG A 120 14.63 -0.13 -7.26
CA ARG A 120 15.63 0.89 -7.61
C ARG A 120 16.19 0.58 -9.00
N LYS A 121 16.70 1.61 -9.68
CA LYS A 121 17.43 1.45 -10.94
C LYS A 121 18.92 1.26 -10.64
N LYS A 122 19.58 0.31 -11.30
CA LYS A 122 21.02 0.02 -11.15
C LYS A 122 21.87 1.24 -11.51
N ARG A 123 21.48 2.02 -12.52
CA ARG A 123 22.24 3.17 -13.00
C ARG A 123 21.35 4.42 -13.11
N PRO A 124 21.76 5.56 -12.53
CA PRO A 124 21.18 6.84 -12.91
C PRO A 124 21.57 7.15 -14.35
N VAL A 125 20.62 7.68 -15.13
CA VAL A 125 20.74 7.91 -16.59
C VAL A 125 21.98 8.75 -16.93
N HIS A 126 22.31 9.76 -16.13
CA HIS A 126 23.54 10.56 -16.26
C HIS A 126 24.10 10.98 -14.89
N ARG A 127 25.43 11.03 -14.74
CA ARG A 127 26.07 11.73 -13.60
C ARG A 127 25.96 13.23 -13.86
N LEU A 128 25.36 13.96 -12.92
CA LEU A 128 25.31 15.42 -12.98
C LEU A 128 26.55 15.98 -12.29
N TYR A 129 27.50 16.46 -13.09
CA TYR A 129 28.63 17.24 -12.57
C TYR A 129 28.15 18.62 -12.11
N PRO A 130 28.81 19.26 -11.13
CA PRO A 130 28.44 20.59 -10.65
C PRO A 130 28.24 21.61 -11.77
N ALA A 131 29.13 21.62 -12.78
CA ALA A 131 29.01 22.48 -13.95
C ALA A 131 27.73 22.23 -14.78
N VAL A 132 27.29 20.96 -14.90
CA VAL A 132 26.05 20.61 -15.60
C VAL A 132 24.83 21.02 -14.78
N ILE A 133 24.90 20.89 -13.44
CA ILE A 133 23.84 21.32 -12.52
C ILE A 133 23.63 22.83 -12.65
N GLU A 134 24.71 23.61 -12.66
CA GLU A 134 24.66 25.05 -12.82
C GLU A 134 24.10 25.48 -14.19
N LYS A 135 24.56 24.84 -15.27
CA LYS A 135 23.99 25.04 -16.62
C LYS A 135 22.49 24.73 -16.67
N ARG A 136 22.05 23.65 -16.01
CA ARG A 136 20.61 23.31 -15.93
C ARG A 136 19.84 24.35 -15.14
N ARG A 137 20.33 24.78 -13.97
CA ARG A 137 19.67 25.81 -13.13
C ARG A 137 19.51 27.14 -13.87
N SER A 138 20.59 27.62 -14.49
CA SER A 138 20.59 28.88 -15.25
C SER A 138 19.65 28.84 -16.46
N ARG A 139 19.65 27.73 -17.23
CA ARG A 139 18.77 27.56 -18.40
C ARG A 139 17.31 27.34 -18.02
N ALA A 140 17.03 26.56 -16.99
CA ALA A 140 15.67 26.24 -16.54
C ALA A 140 14.90 27.51 -16.17
N TRP A 141 15.52 28.43 -15.42
CA TRP A 141 14.87 29.68 -15.03
C TRP A 141 14.56 30.58 -16.23
N ARG A 142 15.50 30.69 -17.18
CA ARG A 142 15.28 31.45 -18.42
C ARG A 142 14.15 30.86 -19.26
N MET A 143 14.11 29.54 -19.36
CA MET A 143 13.06 28.82 -20.09
C MET A 143 11.69 29.00 -19.42
N TYR A 144 11.61 28.88 -18.08
CA TYR A 144 10.38 29.10 -17.33
C TYR A 144 9.77 30.47 -17.61
N ARG A 145 10.57 31.55 -17.56
CA ARG A 145 10.08 32.91 -17.87
C ARG A 145 9.51 33.04 -19.29
N ARG A 146 10.05 32.28 -20.25
CA ARG A 146 9.55 32.28 -21.64
C ARG A 146 8.24 31.52 -21.78
N LEU A 147 8.05 30.46 -21.00
CA LEU A 147 6.87 29.59 -21.04
C LEU A 147 5.69 30.08 -20.18
N CYS A 148 5.95 30.95 -19.19
CA CYS A 148 4.95 31.53 -18.30
C CYS A 148 3.86 32.33 -19.04
N ASN A 149 2.78 32.65 -18.32
CA ASN A 149 1.64 33.44 -18.80
C ASN A 149 0.97 32.82 -20.05
N GLY A 150 0.86 31.49 -20.07
CA GLY A 150 0.21 30.76 -21.17
C GLY A 150 1.02 30.68 -22.47
N ARG A 151 2.22 31.26 -22.53
CA ARG A 151 3.07 31.29 -23.73
C ARG A 151 3.59 29.92 -24.15
N TYR A 152 3.61 28.94 -23.23
CA TYR A 152 3.98 27.56 -23.55
C TYR A 152 3.15 26.95 -24.68
N LYS A 153 1.91 27.43 -24.90
CA LYS A 153 1.02 26.97 -25.97
C LYS A 153 1.56 27.25 -27.39
N ASN A 154 2.50 28.19 -27.50
CA ASN A 154 3.10 28.58 -28.78
C ASN A 154 4.36 27.74 -29.12
N TYR A 155 4.73 26.79 -28.27
CA TYR A 155 5.91 25.95 -28.47
C TYR A 155 5.50 24.54 -28.89
N VAL A 156 6.13 24.04 -29.95
CA VAL A 156 6.06 22.64 -30.36
C VAL A 156 7.41 22.01 -30.07
N THR A 157 7.42 20.88 -29.35
CA THR A 157 8.63 20.12 -29.04
C THR A 157 8.54 18.74 -29.66
N THR A 158 9.62 18.30 -30.30
CA THR A 158 9.77 16.95 -30.84
C THR A 158 10.94 16.26 -30.15
N ASP A 159 10.80 14.96 -29.93
CA ASP A 159 11.88 14.11 -29.44
C ASP A 159 11.80 12.77 -30.17
N GLU A 160 12.95 12.14 -30.37
CA GLU A 160 13.03 10.85 -31.05
C GLU A 160 13.05 9.73 -30.02
N ALA A 161 12.13 8.77 -30.16
CA ALA A 161 12.06 7.60 -29.30
C ALA A 161 12.13 6.34 -30.14
N TRP A 162 13.06 5.45 -29.78
CA TRP A 162 13.09 4.09 -30.32
C TRP A 162 11.85 3.32 -29.84
N PHE A 163 11.09 2.76 -30.78
CA PHE A 163 10.05 1.78 -30.48
C PHE A 163 10.59 0.39 -30.83
N TYR A 164 10.55 -0.51 -29.86
CA TYR A 164 10.99 -1.89 -30.05
C TYR A 164 9.76 -2.74 -30.39
N LEU A 165 9.89 -3.58 -31.42
CA LEU A 165 8.81 -4.48 -31.88
C LEU A 165 8.63 -5.71 -30.99
N ASP A 166 9.60 -5.99 -30.12
CA ASP A 166 9.58 -7.17 -29.26
C ASP A 166 9.15 -6.82 -27.83
N SER A 167 8.22 -7.60 -27.29
CA SER A 167 7.84 -7.59 -25.88
C SER A 167 8.86 -8.31 -24.98
N SER A 168 9.94 -8.83 -25.58
CA SER A 168 10.93 -9.63 -24.89
C SER A 168 11.91 -8.79 -24.06
N GLN A 169 11.88 -9.05 -22.76
CA GLN A 169 13.04 -9.55 -21.99
C GLN A 169 14.36 -8.78 -22.09
N GLY A 170 14.36 -7.49 -22.45
CA GLY A 170 15.53 -6.64 -22.31
C GLY A 170 16.06 -6.72 -20.88
N VAL A 171 17.38 -6.91 -20.74
CA VAL A 171 18.06 -6.95 -19.43
C VAL A 171 17.70 -5.67 -18.69
N ARG A 172 17.02 -5.82 -17.55
CA ARG A 172 16.52 -4.68 -16.81
C ARG A 172 17.57 -4.18 -15.84
N ASP A 173 17.92 -2.91 -15.96
CA ASP A 173 18.75 -2.20 -14.99
C ASP A 173 17.95 -1.84 -13.71
N ILE A 174 17.28 -2.82 -13.09
CA ILE A 174 16.56 -2.65 -11.83
C ILE A 174 16.95 -3.73 -10.83
N TYR A 175 16.81 -3.41 -9.55
CA TYR A 175 16.97 -4.34 -8.44
C TYR A 175 16.05 -3.92 -7.30
N TYR A 176 15.81 -4.83 -6.36
CA TYR A 176 14.99 -4.55 -5.20
C TYR A 176 15.83 -4.55 -3.93
N VAL A 177 15.61 -3.56 -3.06
CA VAL A 177 16.36 -3.40 -1.81
C VAL A 177 15.41 -3.37 -0.63
N ARG A 178 15.75 -4.09 0.44
CA ARG A 178 14.98 -4.10 1.69
C ARG A 178 15.41 -2.99 2.66
N SER A 179 16.70 -2.65 2.67
CA SER A 179 17.23 -1.48 3.39
C SER A 179 17.34 -0.26 2.46
N ASN A 180 17.70 0.90 3.01
CA ASN A 180 18.02 2.07 2.18
C ASN A 180 19.45 2.00 1.61
N GLU A 181 20.23 0.98 1.97
CA GLU A 181 21.62 0.81 1.57
C GLU A 181 21.71 0.12 0.22
N ILE A 182 22.47 0.71 -0.69
CA ILE A 182 22.72 0.18 -2.03
C ILE A 182 23.84 -0.87 -1.89
N PRO A 183 23.63 -2.15 -2.28
CA PRO A 183 24.70 -3.14 -2.24
C PRO A 183 25.87 -2.69 -3.11
N GLU A 184 27.10 -2.95 -2.65
CA GLU A 184 28.32 -2.44 -3.29
C GLU A 184 28.49 -2.90 -4.74
N GLU A 185 28.05 -4.12 -5.04
CA GLU A 185 28.01 -4.69 -6.39
C GLU A 185 27.17 -3.87 -7.39
N PHE A 186 26.21 -3.09 -6.88
CA PHE A 186 25.39 -2.17 -7.67
C PHE A 186 25.81 -0.70 -7.51
N LYS A 187 26.75 -0.39 -6.60
CA LYS A 187 27.48 0.88 -6.62
C LYS A 187 28.44 0.81 -7.81
N LYS A 188 28.49 1.88 -8.61
CA LYS A 188 29.30 1.89 -9.84
C LYS A 188 30.78 1.59 -9.53
N ILE A 189 31.39 0.70 -10.33
CA ILE A 189 32.84 0.70 -10.58
C ILE A 189 33.19 2.09 -11.12
N GLU A 190 34.20 2.74 -10.54
CA GLU A 190 34.59 4.08 -10.94
C GLU A 190 35.09 4.08 -12.38
N ARG A 191 34.68 5.08 -13.16
CA ARG A 191 35.08 5.20 -14.57
C ARG A 191 36.56 5.55 -14.75
N ASN A 192 37.28 5.81 -13.66
CA ASN A 192 38.73 6.05 -13.68
C ASN A 192 39.52 4.78 -14.03
N ASP A 193 38.92 3.60 -13.87
CA ASP A 193 39.61 2.32 -14.08
C ASP A 193 39.54 1.79 -15.52
N LEU A 194 38.86 2.50 -16.43
CA LEU A 194 38.52 2.00 -17.78
C LEU A 194 39.04 2.84 -18.95
N HIS A 195 39.65 3.99 -18.69
CA HIS A 195 40.33 4.77 -19.72
C HIS A 195 41.71 5.18 -19.22
N PRO A 196 42.82 4.75 -19.88
CA PRO A 196 44.11 5.35 -19.61
C PRO A 196 44.00 6.83 -19.92
N VAL A 197 44.39 7.67 -18.96
CA VAL A 197 44.60 9.10 -19.18
C VAL A 197 45.65 9.19 -20.28
N ALA A 198 45.25 9.66 -21.46
CA ALA A 198 46.21 10.03 -22.49
C ALA A 198 47.06 11.16 -21.90
N VAL A 199 48.34 10.85 -21.66
CA VAL A 199 49.40 11.78 -21.28
C VAL A 199 49.65 12.75 -22.43
#